data_AF-A0A970D7Z1-F1
#
_entry.id   AF-A0A970D7Z1-F1
#
_cell.length_a   1.000
_cell.length_b   1.000
_cell.length_c   1.000
_cell.angle_alpha   90.00
_cell.angle_beta   90.00
_cell.angle_gamma   90.00
#
_symmetry.space_group_name_H-M   'P 1'
#
loop_
_entity.id
_entity.type
_entity.pdbx_description
1 polymer ?
#
loop_
_entity_poly.entity_id
_entity_poly.type
_entity_poly.pdbx_seq_one_letter_code
_entity_poly.pdbx_strand_id
1 'polypeptide(L)'
;METFAIPLEQSPEYTVKVNSLNQLQIPDDLAKKLGLEEGLSSLRVVQNGNRLEICPNLHSLAKLYIEPTSRCNLRCETCIRETWNEPLGSMDKQTFDSLVEQMKEMKSLNTVMFGGFGEPTFHKDILYMVGKVKALGLNVEITTNGTLLNRTMAKGLLEKG
;
A
#
# COMPACT_ATOMS: atom_id res chain seq x y z
N MET A 1 -9.07 31.97 9.67
CA MET A 1 -8.97 30.70 8.90
C MET A 1 -7.50 30.43 8.70
N GLU A 2 -6.92 29.58 9.55
CA GLU A 2 -5.55 29.11 9.34
C GLU A 2 -5.56 28.19 8.12
N THR A 3 -4.76 28.53 7.13
CA THR A 3 -4.47 27.68 5.99
C THR A 3 -3.76 26.43 6.51
N PHE A 4 -4.46 25.30 6.52
CA PHE A 4 -3.84 23.98 6.65
C PHE A 4 -3.01 23.73 5.38
N ALA A 5 -1.77 24.21 5.37
CA ALA A 5 -0.79 23.75 4.41
C ALA A 5 -0.43 22.31 4.79
N ILE A 6 -0.85 21.35 3.97
CA ILE A 6 -0.32 19.98 4.04
C ILE A 6 1.18 20.12 3.81
N PRO A 7 2.05 19.75 4.76
CA PRO A 7 3.48 19.80 4.53
C PRO A 7 3.79 18.94 3.30
N LEU A 8 4.44 19.52 2.29
CA LEU A 8 5.03 18.73 1.21
C LEU A 8 5.96 17.72 1.88
N GLU A 9 5.60 16.44 1.79
CA GLU A 9 6.39 15.34 2.32
C GLU A 9 7.79 15.47 1.73
N GLN A 10 8.76 15.85 2.57
CA GLN A 10 10.13 16.00 2.12
C GLN A 10 10.65 14.61 1.76
N SER A 11 11.04 14.43 0.50
CA SER A 11 11.70 13.20 0.07
C SER A 11 12.93 12.98 0.95
N PRO A 12 13.08 11.81 1.61
CA PRO A 12 14.24 11.55 2.45
C PRO A 12 15.52 11.63 1.61
N GLU A 13 16.48 12.43 2.05
CA GLU A 13 17.79 12.54 1.41
C GLU A 13 18.73 11.48 1.96
N TYR A 14 19.40 10.76 1.07
CA TYR A 14 20.36 9.71 1.40
C TYR A 14 21.75 10.10 0.92
N THR A 15 22.73 10.06 1.82
CA THR A 15 24.15 10.14 1.43
C THR A 15 24.71 8.72 1.33
N VAL A 16 25.10 8.33 0.12
CA VAL A 16 25.66 7.01 -0.16
C VAL A 16 27.18 7.12 -0.23
N LYS A 17 27.90 6.26 0.51
CA LYS A 17 29.36 6.23 0.46
C LYS A 17 29.84 5.55 -0.81
N VAL A 18 30.96 6.03 -1.35
CA VAL A 18 31.66 5.41 -2.48
C VAL A 18 32.94 4.80 -1.95
N ASN A 19 33.18 3.52 -2.23
CA ASN A 19 34.42 2.85 -1.84
C ASN A 19 35.56 3.14 -2.85
N SER A 20 36.77 2.63 -2.57
CA SER A 20 37.95 2.80 -3.43
C SER A 20 37.84 2.17 -4.82
N LEU A 21 36.81 1.36 -5.06
CA LEU A 21 36.51 0.70 -6.34
C LEU A 21 35.36 1.39 -7.09
N ASN A 22 34.97 2.62 -6.69
CA ASN A 22 33.84 3.37 -7.25
C ASN A 22 32.48 2.67 -7.09
N GLN A 23 32.32 1.83 -6.05
CA GLN A 23 31.05 1.16 -5.76
C GLN A 23 30.25 1.95 -4.72
N LEU A 24 28.96 2.15 -5.01
CA LEU A 24 28.00 2.76 -4.10
C LEU A 24 27.61 1.77 -2.99
N GLN A 25 27.80 2.15 -1.74
CA GLN A 25 27.41 1.36 -0.57
C GLN A 25 25.98 1.69 -0.15
N ILE A 26 25.02 0.93 -0.68
CA ILE A 26 23.58 1.13 -0.42
C ILE A 26 23.24 0.70 1.02
N PRO A 27 22.69 1.59 1.86
CA PRO A 27 22.21 1.23 3.20
C PRO A 27 21.02 0.25 3.16
N ASP A 28 20.82 -0.56 4.21
CA ASP A 28 19.80 -1.62 4.25
C ASP A 28 18.36 -1.13 4.00
N ASP A 29 18.02 0.06 4.48
CA ASP A 29 16.68 0.63 4.30
C ASP A 29 16.43 1.03 2.84
N LEU A 30 17.45 1.57 2.16
CA LEU A 30 17.40 1.88 0.74
C LEU A 30 17.47 0.61 -0.11
N ALA A 31 18.22 -0.41 0.33
CA ALA A 31 18.29 -1.71 -0.32
C ALA A 31 16.91 -2.37 -0.36
N LYS A 32 16.16 -2.34 0.74
CA LYS A 32 14.77 -2.84 0.79
C LYS A 32 13.86 -2.08 -0.17
N LYS A 33 13.93 -0.73 -0.19
CA LYS A 33 13.14 0.10 -1.11
C LYS A 33 13.44 -0.17 -2.59
N LEU A 34 14.71 -0.41 -2.90
CA LEU A 34 15.14 -0.76 -4.26
C LEU A 34 14.84 -2.23 -4.62
N GLY A 35 14.42 -3.05 -3.66
CA GLY A 35 14.20 -4.48 -3.85
C GLY A 35 15.49 -5.24 -4.18
N LEU A 36 16.59 -4.85 -3.51
CA LEU A 36 17.86 -5.57 -3.57
C LEU A 36 17.72 -6.87 -2.79
N GLU A 37 17.67 -8.00 -3.49
CA GLU A 37 17.72 -9.34 -2.91
C GLU A 37 19.07 -10.01 -3.25
N GLU A 38 19.46 -11.01 -2.46
CA GLU A 38 20.62 -11.85 -2.78
C GLU A 38 20.49 -12.42 -4.20
N GLY A 39 21.48 -12.16 -5.05
CA GLY A 39 21.50 -12.60 -6.44
C GLY A 39 20.94 -11.60 -7.47
N LEU A 40 20.44 -10.44 -7.05
CA LEU A 40 20.10 -9.38 -7.99
C LEU A 40 21.37 -8.83 -8.66
N SER A 41 21.46 -8.98 -9.99
CA SER A 41 22.66 -8.65 -10.75
C SER A 41 22.69 -7.21 -11.28
N SER A 42 21.55 -6.52 -11.33
CA SER A 42 21.47 -5.15 -11.87
C SER A 42 20.21 -4.40 -11.42
N LEU A 43 20.30 -3.07 -11.42
CA LEU A 43 19.17 -2.15 -11.29
C LEU A 43 19.12 -1.24 -12.51
N ARG A 44 17.91 -0.77 -12.85
CA ARG A 44 17.75 0.22 -13.90
C ARG A 44 18.13 1.60 -13.36
N VAL A 45 19.07 2.26 -14.03
CA VAL A 45 19.46 3.64 -13.75
C VAL A 45 19.05 4.52 -14.93
N VAL A 46 18.33 5.61 -14.65
CA VAL A 46 17.90 6.60 -15.64
C VAL A 46 18.75 7.85 -15.47
N GLN A 47 19.30 8.37 -16.56
CA GLN A 47 20.03 9.64 -16.54
C GLN A 47 19.13 10.77 -17.05
N ASN A 48 18.89 11.75 -16.20
CA ASN A 48 18.12 12.96 -16.50
C ASN A 48 19.02 14.18 -16.34
N GLY A 49 19.65 14.61 -17.44
CA GLY A 49 20.66 15.67 -17.43
C GLY A 49 21.88 15.28 -16.58
N ASN A 50 22.13 16.02 -15.50
CA ASN A 50 23.21 15.74 -14.55
C ASN A 50 22.77 14.94 -13.31
N ARG A 51 21.58 14.34 -13.35
CA ARG A 51 21.03 13.50 -12.27
C ARG A 51 20.96 12.05 -12.73
N LEU A 52 21.29 11.15 -11.80
CA LEU A 52 21.07 9.71 -11.95
C LEU A 52 19.95 9.28 -11.00
N GLU A 53 18.97 8.59 -11.53
CA GLU A 53 17.83 8.05 -10.79
C GLU A 53 17.89 6.53 -10.82
N ILE A 54 18.02 5.91 -9.64
CA ILE A 54 18.00 4.45 -9.51
C ILE A 54 16.54 4.02 -9.34
N CYS A 55 16.02 3.29 -10.31
CA CYS A 55 14.69 2.72 -10.22
C CYS A 55 14.71 1.46 -9.34
N PRO A 56 13.68 1.24 -8.50
CA PRO A 56 13.48 -0.04 -7.85
C PRO A 56 13.41 -1.19 -8.85
N ASN A 57 13.76 -2.39 -8.39
CA ASN A 57 13.53 -3.62 -9.13
C ASN A 57 12.04 -3.75 -9.49
N LEU A 58 11.72 -4.04 -10.75
CA LEU A 58 10.35 -4.19 -11.22
C LEU A 58 9.60 -5.31 -10.46
N HIS A 59 10.31 -6.31 -9.97
CA HIS A 59 9.75 -7.41 -9.18
C HIS A 59 9.56 -7.06 -7.69
N SER A 60 9.96 -5.85 -7.26
CA SER A 60 9.78 -5.34 -5.92
C SER A 60 8.37 -4.76 -5.75
N LEU A 61 7.42 -5.60 -5.33
CA LEU A 61 6.04 -5.16 -5.07
C LEU A 61 5.97 -4.39 -3.74
N ALA A 62 6.00 -3.06 -3.80
CA ALA A 62 6.00 -2.21 -2.61
C ALA A 62 4.60 -1.98 -2.00
N LYS A 63 3.55 -2.01 -2.82
CA LYS A 63 2.18 -1.69 -2.41
C LYS A 63 1.16 -2.61 -3.08
N LEU A 64 0.24 -3.15 -2.28
CA LEU A 64 -0.85 -4.00 -2.73
C LEU A 64 -2.20 -3.29 -2.55
N TYR A 65 -3.02 -3.27 -3.60
CA TYR A 65 -4.37 -2.72 -3.57
C TYR A 65 -5.36 -3.88 -3.48
N ILE A 66 -6.22 -3.88 -2.47
CA ILE A 66 -7.20 -4.93 -2.22
C ILE A 66 -8.59 -4.30 -2.23
N GLU A 67 -9.51 -4.92 -2.96
CA GLU A 67 -10.94 -4.62 -2.87
C GLU A 67 -11.63 -5.62 -1.93
N PRO A 68 -11.99 -5.24 -0.69
CA PRO A 68 -12.71 -6.14 0.23
C PRO A 68 -14.10 -6.47 -0.28
N THR A 69 -14.74 -5.51 -0.96
CA THR A 69 -16.05 -5.66 -1.54
C THR A 69 -16.31 -4.61 -2.59
N SER A 70 -17.07 -4.99 -3.62
CA SER A 70 -17.66 -4.06 -4.59
C SER A 70 -19.03 -3.52 -4.17
N ARG A 71 -19.51 -3.88 -2.97
CA ARG A 71 -20.73 -3.32 -2.37
C ARG A 71 -20.43 -1.99 -1.68
N CYS A 72 -21.38 -1.08 -1.72
CA CYS A 72 -21.30 0.23 -1.07
C CYS A 72 -22.68 0.62 -0.55
N ASN A 73 -22.72 1.34 0.56
CA ASN A 73 -23.95 1.90 1.13
C ASN A 73 -24.47 3.14 0.35
N LEU A 74 -23.68 3.66 -0.59
CA LEU A 74 -24.02 4.78 -1.46
C LEU A 74 -24.16 4.34 -2.94
N ARG A 75 -24.79 5.21 -3.73
CA ARG A 75 -24.94 5.12 -5.19
C ARG A 75 -24.62 6.48 -5.81
N CYS A 76 -23.33 6.80 -5.92
CA CYS A 76 -22.90 8.08 -6.47
C CYS A 76 -23.17 8.14 -7.98
N GLU A 77 -23.66 9.26 -8.50
CA GLU A 77 -23.98 9.44 -9.92
C GLU A 77 -22.78 9.20 -10.85
N THR A 78 -21.57 9.52 -10.38
CA THR A 78 -20.31 9.35 -11.13
C THR A 78 -19.64 8.01 -10.88
N CYS A 79 -20.27 7.07 -10.17
CA CYS A 79 -19.66 5.80 -9.83
C CYS A 79 -19.65 4.86 -11.05
N ILE A 80 -18.51 4.23 -11.33
CA ILE A 80 -18.43 3.21 -12.39
C ILE A 80 -19.43 2.05 -12.19
N ARG A 81 -19.87 1.84 -10.94
CA ARG A 81 -20.88 0.84 -10.58
C ARG A 81 -22.25 1.09 -11.23
N GLU A 82 -22.52 2.30 -11.70
CA GLU A 82 -23.75 2.63 -12.43
C GLU A 82 -23.69 2.18 -13.90
N THR A 83 -22.49 1.90 -14.42
CA THR A 83 -22.28 1.56 -15.84
C THR A 83 -21.86 0.11 -16.08
N TRP A 84 -21.67 -0.68 -15.02
CA TRP A 84 -21.23 -2.07 -15.13
C TRP A 84 -22.36 -3.08 -14.88
N ASN A 85 -22.23 -4.28 -15.42
CA ASN A 85 -23.16 -5.39 -15.18
C ASN A 85 -22.53 -6.54 -14.37
N GLU A 86 -21.39 -6.28 -13.74
CA GLU A 86 -20.67 -7.29 -12.96
C GLU A 86 -21.38 -7.60 -11.64
N PRO A 87 -21.41 -8.88 -11.22
CA PRO A 87 -22.01 -9.26 -9.95
C PRO A 87 -21.26 -8.64 -8.78
N LEU A 88 -22.00 -8.05 -7.84
CA LEU A 88 -21.41 -7.50 -6.62
C LEU A 88 -20.95 -8.61 -5.67
N GLY A 89 -19.75 -8.45 -5.14
CA GLY A 89 -19.03 -9.44 -4.34
C GLY A 89 -18.46 -8.86 -3.05
N SER A 90 -18.22 -9.73 -2.09
CA SER A 90 -17.47 -9.44 -0.86
C SER A 90 -16.50 -10.59 -0.67
N MET A 91 -15.23 -10.28 -0.49
CA MET A 91 -14.17 -11.26 -0.34
C MET A 91 -14.41 -12.06 0.94
N ASP A 92 -14.48 -13.37 0.83
CA ASP A 92 -14.59 -14.19 2.03
C ASP A 92 -13.29 -14.20 2.84
N LYS A 93 -13.43 -14.55 4.12
CA LYS A 93 -12.33 -14.56 5.07
C LYS A 93 -11.22 -15.55 4.68
N GLN A 94 -11.57 -16.70 4.09
CA GLN A 94 -10.62 -17.72 3.70
C GLN A 94 -9.71 -17.24 2.56
N THR A 95 -10.29 -16.54 1.58
CA THR A 95 -9.58 -15.92 0.46
C THR A 95 -8.61 -14.86 0.98
N PHE A 96 -9.06 -14.03 1.92
CA PHE A 96 -8.20 -13.02 2.53
C PHE A 96 -7.07 -13.66 3.37
N ASP A 97 -7.36 -14.71 4.14
CA ASP A 97 -6.34 -15.42 4.91
C ASP A 97 -5.30 -16.08 3.99
N SER A 98 -5.71 -16.65 2.85
CA SER A 98 -4.79 -17.16 1.83
C SER A 98 -3.91 -16.04 1.24
N LEU A 99 -4.48 -14.86 1.01
CA LEU A 99 -3.72 -13.70 0.56
C LEU A 99 -2.70 -13.23 1.62
N VAL A 100 -3.06 -13.30 2.90
CA VAL A 100 -2.15 -12.99 4.02
C VAL A 100 -0.94 -13.91 4.05
N GLU A 101 -1.12 -15.21 3.80
CA GLU A 101 0.00 -16.15 3.70
C GLU A 101 0.91 -15.82 2.51
N GLN A 102 0.35 -15.46 1.36
CA GLN A 102 1.13 -15.03 0.19
C GLN A 102 1.89 -13.72 0.43
N MET A 103 1.30 -12.77 1.19
CA MET A 103 1.95 -11.50 1.54
C MET A 103 3.23 -11.69 2.37
N LYS A 104 3.35 -12.77 3.14
CA LYS A 104 4.57 -13.05 3.94
C LYS A 104 5.80 -13.32 3.07
N GLU A 105 5.59 -13.84 1.85
CA GLU A 105 6.66 -14.11 0.89
C GLU A 105 7.07 -12.84 0.12
N MET A 106 6.30 -11.76 0.22
CA MET A 106 6.56 -10.49 -0.48
C MET A 106 7.49 -9.59 0.35
N LYS A 107 8.80 -9.85 0.31
CA LYS A 107 9.81 -9.17 1.15
C LYS A 107 9.83 -7.64 1.02
N SER A 108 9.50 -7.14 -0.16
CA SER A 108 9.51 -5.70 -0.46
C SER A 108 8.16 -5.01 -0.20
N LEU A 109 7.12 -5.78 0.15
CA LEU A 109 5.80 -5.22 0.46
C LEU A 109 5.89 -4.36 1.71
N ASN A 110 5.36 -3.15 1.61
CA ASN A 110 5.38 -2.16 2.68
C ASN A 110 3.99 -1.67 3.05
N THR A 111 3.07 -1.61 2.08
CA THR A 111 1.75 -1.03 2.28
C THR A 111 0.66 -1.88 1.64
N VAL A 112 -0.44 -2.08 2.35
CA VAL A 112 -1.69 -2.59 1.79
C VAL A 112 -2.72 -1.46 1.84
N MET A 113 -3.34 -1.20 0.71
CA MET A 113 -4.42 -0.23 0.58
C MET A 113 -5.75 -0.98 0.37
N PHE A 114 -6.72 -0.73 1.24
CA PHE A 114 -8.08 -1.19 1.07
C PHE A 114 -8.91 -0.12 0.36
N GLY A 115 -9.48 -0.49 -0.79
CA GLY A 115 -10.21 0.43 -1.65
C GLY A 115 -11.00 -0.32 -2.72
N GLY A 116 -11.08 0.26 -3.91
CA GLY A 116 -11.83 -0.30 -5.04
C GLY A 116 -13.07 0.52 -5.37
N PHE A 117 -14.04 -0.14 -6.01
CA PHE A 117 -15.29 0.47 -6.46
C PHE A 117 -16.39 0.43 -5.39
N GLY A 118 -16.28 -0.48 -4.42
CA GLY A 118 -17.15 -0.52 -3.24
C GLY A 118 -16.71 0.39 -2.10
N GLU A 119 -17.28 0.18 -0.92
CA GLU A 119 -16.90 0.85 0.32
C GLU A 119 -16.24 -0.16 1.27
N PRO A 120 -14.93 -0.06 1.54
CA PRO A 120 -14.23 -0.99 2.44
C PRO A 120 -14.89 -1.11 3.81
N THR A 121 -15.36 -0.01 4.40
CA THR A 121 -16.00 -0.02 5.74
C THR A 121 -17.39 -0.65 5.75
N PHE A 122 -17.96 -0.96 4.58
CA PHE A 122 -19.19 -1.74 4.44
C PHE A 122 -18.92 -3.25 4.60
N HIS A 123 -17.67 -3.71 4.42
CA HIS A 123 -17.33 -5.12 4.59
C HIS A 123 -17.37 -5.52 6.08
N LYS A 124 -18.14 -6.57 6.40
CA LYS A 124 -18.32 -7.04 7.79
C LYS A 124 -17.00 -7.40 8.51
N ASP A 125 -16.01 -7.87 7.76
CA ASP A 125 -14.71 -8.30 8.29
C ASP A 125 -13.59 -7.27 8.10
N ILE A 126 -13.89 -6.00 7.77
CA ILE A 126 -12.85 -4.99 7.48
C ILE A 126 -11.84 -4.83 8.63
N LEU A 127 -12.31 -4.78 9.88
CA LEU A 127 -11.44 -4.65 11.05
C LEU A 127 -10.53 -5.87 11.24
N TYR A 128 -11.03 -7.07 10.89
CA TYR A 128 -10.23 -8.29 10.89
C TYR A 128 -9.12 -8.20 9.83
N MET A 129 -9.47 -7.78 8.62
CA MET A 129 -8.52 -7.64 7.51
C MET A 129 -7.40 -6.64 7.84
N VAL A 130 -7.76 -5.47 8.38
CA VAL A 130 -6.81 -4.45 8.86
C VAL A 130 -5.87 -5.03 9.92
N GLY A 131 -6.42 -5.70 10.93
CA GLY A 131 -5.61 -6.29 12.01
C GLY A 131 -4.63 -7.36 11.51
N LYS A 132 -5.02 -8.15 10.51
CA LYS A 132 -4.14 -9.15 9.88
C LYS A 132 -2.98 -8.51 9.13
N VAL A 133 -3.21 -7.46 8.36
CA VAL A 133 -2.14 -6.74 7.66
C VAL A 133 -1.17 -6.11 8.66
N LYS A 134 -1.70 -5.45 9.69
CA LYS A 134 -0.88 -4.80 10.73
C LYS A 134 -0.05 -5.79 11.53
N ALA A 135 -0.56 -7.01 11.75
CA ALA A 135 0.20 -8.09 12.37
C ALA A 135 1.41 -8.56 11.54
N LEU A 136 1.45 -8.28 10.23
CA LEU A 136 2.62 -8.50 9.38
C LEU A 136 3.65 -7.34 9.45
N GLY A 137 3.37 -6.29 10.22
CA GLY A 137 4.22 -5.09 10.27
C GLY A 137 4.09 -4.17 9.05
N LEU A 138 3.08 -4.38 8.22
CA LEU A 138 2.80 -3.57 7.03
C LEU A 138 2.00 -2.31 7.38
N ASN A 139 2.15 -1.26 6.57
CA ASN A 139 1.29 -0.09 6.63
C ASN A 139 -0.08 -0.41 6.05
N VAL A 140 -1.13 0.17 6.65
CA VAL A 140 -2.51 0.06 6.15
C VAL A 140 -2.99 1.44 5.73
N GLU A 141 -3.55 1.51 4.53
CA GLU A 141 -4.31 2.64 4.04
C GLU A 141 -5.75 2.20 3.73
N ILE A 142 -6.72 3.09 3.92
CA ILE A 142 -8.12 2.86 3.55
C ILE A 142 -8.66 4.09 2.84
N THR A 143 -9.23 3.89 1.66
CA THR A 143 -10.08 4.91 1.01
C THR A 143 -11.53 4.62 1.37
N THR A 144 -12.20 5.58 1.99
CA THR A 144 -13.59 5.45 2.46
C THR A 144 -14.38 6.72 2.14
N ASN A 145 -15.67 6.55 1.88
CA ASN A 145 -16.64 7.65 1.80
C ASN A 145 -16.93 8.31 3.17
N GLY A 146 -16.47 7.69 4.27
CA GLY A 146 -16.54 8.24 5.63
C GLY A 146 -17.91 8.12 6.30
N THR A 147 -18.97 7.75 5.59
CA THR A 147 -20.35 7.74 6.12
C THR A 147 -20.60 6.65 7.16
N LEU A 148 -19.77 5.60 7.18
CA LEU A 148 -19.85 4.48 8.14
C LEU A 148 -18.85 4.58 9.29
N LEU A 149 -18.06 5.67 9.38
CA LEU A 149 -17.09 5.90 10.45
C LEU A 149 -17.75 6.36 11.76
N ASN A 150 -18.63 5.52 12.30
CA ASN A 150 -19.16 5.73 13.64
C ASN A 150 -18.09 5.48 14.72
N ARG A 151 -18.40 5.79 15.98
CA ARG A 151 -17.47 5.65 17.11
C ARG A 151 -16.88 4.24 17.23
N THR A 152 -17.69 3.20 17.00
CA THR A 152 -17.25 1.80 17.07
C THR A 152 -16.28 1.46 15.96
N MET A 153 -16.61 1.82 14.71
CA MET A 153 -15.73 1.58 13.56
C MET A 153 -14.41 2.36 13.69
N ALA A 154 -14.48 3.66 14.01
CA ALA A 154 -13.29 4.49 14.18
C ALA A 154 -12.38 3.96 15.31
N LYS A 155 -12.95 3.59 16.45
CA LYS A 155 -12.18 2.97 17.55
C LYS A 155 -11.54 1.65 17.11
N GLY A 156 -12.29 0.79 16.42
CA GLY A 156 -11.77 -0.48 15.90
C GLY A 156 -10.60 -0.29 14.93
N LEU A 157 -10.67 0.73 14.06
CA LEU A 157 -9.58 1.08 13.15
C LEU A 157 -8.35 1.60 13.90
N LEU A 158 -8.52 2.43 14.93
CA LEU A 158 -7.41 2.92 15.75
C LEU A 158 -6.76 1.82 16.61
N GLU A 159 -7.52 0.84 17.07
CA GLU A 159 -7.00 -0.27 17.88
C GLU A 159 -6.30 -1.34 17.04
N LYS A 160 -6.67 -1.47 15.76
CA LYS A 160 -6.09 -2.47 14.85
C LYS A 160 -5.03 -1.91 13.93
N GLY A 161 -5.12 -0.62 13.58
CA GLY A 161 -4.21 0.17 12.74
C GLY A 161 -2.98 0.67 13.47
#